data_AF-A0A524MPJ8-F1
#
_entry.id   AF-A0A524MPJ8-F1
#
_cell.length_a   1.000
_cell.length_b   1.000
_cell.length_c   1.000
_cell.angle_alpha   90.00
_cell.angle_beta   90.00
_cell.angle_gamma   90.00
#
_symmetry.space_group_name_H-M   'P 1'
#
loop_
_entity.id
_entity.type
_entity.pdbx_description
1 polymer ?
#
loop_
_entity_poly.entity_id
_entity_poly.type
_entity_poly.pdbx_seq_one_letter_code
_entity_poly.pdbx_strand_id
1 'polypeptide(L)'
;VKIARAAGTPNDKGAGLKLYAKTGDKVHEDKPMFRIYAEKEIKLNNAIKQLESLRPIEVGERVGEDMLKKRIGKPTAPSREFILER
;
A
#
# COMPACT_ATOMS: atom_id res chain seq x y z
N VAL A 1 -0.03 -3.88 -5.05
CA VAL A 1 0.70 -4.91 -5.86
C VAL A 1 1.33 -4.39 -7.16
N LYS A 2 0.86 -3.29 -7.77
CA LYS A 2 1.36 -2.83 -9.09
C LYS A 2 2.87 -2.52 -9.12
N ILE A 3 3.41 -1.89 -8.08
CA ILE A 3 4.82 -1.49 -8.00
C ILE A 3 5.77 -2.71 -7.93
N ALA A 4 5.44 -3.74 -7.13
CA ALA A 4 6.22 -4.98 -7.08
C ALA A 4 6.27 -5.68 -8.45
N ARG A 5 5.12 -5.72 -9.14
CA ARG A 5 5.03 -6.29 -10.49
C ARG A 5 5.86 -5.51 -11.50
N ALA A 6 5.84 -4.18 -11.41
CA ALA A 6 6.68 -3.32 -12.26
C ALA A 6 8.19 -3.55 -12.01
N ALA A 7 8.58 -3.86 -10.77
CA ALA A 7 9.96 -4.18 -10.40
C ALA A 7 10.43 -5.55 -10.94
N GLY A 8 9.52 -6.46 -11.31
CA GLY A 8 9.84 -7.75 -11.94
C GLY A 8 9.19 -8.98 -11.30
N THR A 9 8.53 -8.83 -10.15
CA THR A 9 7.83 -9.95 -9.47
C THR A 9 6.64 -10.44 -10.32
N PRO A 10 6.45 -11.76 -10.54
CA PRO A 10 7.09 -12.89 -9.87
C PRO A 10 8.26 -13.54 -10.64
N ASN A 11 8.54 -13.10 -11.87
CA ASN A 11 9.53 -13.75 -12.73
C ASN A 11 10.96 -13.55 -12.21
N ASP A 12 11.26 -12.35 -11.72
CA ASP A 12 12.52 -12.03 -11.06
C ASP A 12 12.35 -12.28 -9.55
N LYS A 13 12.96 -13.35 -9.02
CA LYS A 13 12.80 -13.75 -7.62
C LYS A 13 13.46 -12.77 -6.65
N GLY A 14 14.51 -12.07 -7.11
CA GLY A 14 15.15 -10.98 -6.36
C GLY A 14 14.36 -9.67 -6.40
N ALA A 15 13.35 -9.56 -7.26
CA ALA A 15 12.54 -8.35 -7.36
C ALA A 15 11.38 -8.35 -6.37
N GLY A 16 11.09 -7.19 -5.78
CA GLY A 16 9.99 -7.03 -4.84
C GLY A 16 10.03 -5.74 -4.03
N LEU A 17 9.31 -5.75 -2.92
CA LEU A 17 9.15 -4.61 -2.01
C LEU A 17 9.41 -5.07 -0.57
N LYS A 18 10.29 -4.36 0.15
CA LYS A 18 10.49 -4.52 1.59
C LYS A 18 9.92 -3.31 2.31
N LEU A 19 8.91 -3.51 3.13
CA LEU A 19 8.31 -2.47 3.95
C LEU A 19 9.05 -2.41 5.29
N TYR A 20 9.45 -1.21 5.72
CA TYR A 20 10.05 -0.97 7.03
C TYR A 20 9.05 -0.35 8.01
N ALA A 21 8.06 0.38 7.50
CA ALA A 21 7.02 1.02 8.27
C ALA A 21 5.63 0.55 7.83
N LYS A 22 4.69 0.54 8.78
CA LYS A 22 3.27 0.26 8.57
C LYS A 22 2.42 1.48 8.93
N THR A 23 1.21 1.49 8.42
CA THR A 23 -0.02 1.66 9.22
C THR A 23 0.05 2.31 10.61
N GLY A 24 0.43 3.58 10.78
CA GLY A 24 0.42 4.26 12.09
C GLY A 24 1.75 4.23 12.84
N ASP A 25 2.80 3.69 12.24
CA ASP A 25 4.16 3.80 12.75
C ASP A 25 4.65 5.25 12.64
N LYS A 26 5.42 5.69 13.63
CA LYS A 26 6.14 6.97 13.55
C LYS A 26 7.28 6.85 12.54
N VAL A 27 7.30 7.74 11.57
CA VAL A 27 8.36 7.84 10.56
C VAL A 27 9.26 9.04 10.85
N HIS A 28 10.52 8.93 10.47
CA HIS A 28 11.53 10.00 10.60
C HIS A 28 12.09 10.29 9.21
N GLU A 29 12.41 11.55 8.92
CA GLU A 29 12.84 12.00 7.58
C GLU A 29 14.02 11.18 7.01
N ASP A 30 14.96 10.78 7.86
CA ASP A 30 16.15 10.04 7.43
C ASP A 30 15.97 8.52 7.33
N LYS A 31 14.76 8.00 7.62
CA LYS A 31 14.49 6.55 7.59
C LYS A 31 13.60 6.17 6.41
N PRO A 32 14.00 5.20 5.57
CA PRO A 32 13.18 4.76 4.45
C PRO A 32 11.92 4.04 4.96
N MET A 33 10.77 4.37 4.38
CA MET A 33 9.51 3.68 4.68
C MET A 33 9.41 2.30 4.02
N PHE A 34 9.98 2.17 2.82
CA PHE A 34 10.11 0.91 2.09
C PHE A 34 11.29 0.95 1.12
N ARG A 35 11.67 -0.21 0.59
CA ARG A 35 12.70 -0.35 -0.46
C ARG A 35 12.17 -1.22 -1.59
N ILE A 36 12.40 -0.77 -2.82
CA ILE A 36 12.12 -1.53 -4.04
C ILE A 36 13.39 -2.28 -4.42
N TYR A 37 13.26 -3.57 -4.72
CA TYR A 37 14.31 -4.40 -5.28
C TYR A 37 13.92 -4.78 -6.71
N ALA A 38 14.87 -4.69 -7.64
CA ALA A 38 14.70 -5.13 -9.03
C ALA A 38 16.05 -5.68 -9.51
N GLU A 39 16.02 -6.75 -10.31
CA GLU A 39 17.25 -7.35 -10.86
C GLU A 39 17.80 -6.56 -12.06
N LYS A 40 16.94 -5.75 -12.70
CA LYS A 40 17.28 -4.95 -13.89
C LYS A 40 16.91 -3.49 -13.67
N GLU A 41 17.80 -2.58 -14.06
CA GLU A 41 17.63 -1.13 -13.92
C GLU A 41 16.36 -0.62 -14.65
N ILE A 42 16.08 -1.13 -15.84
CA ILE A 42 14.88 -0.77 -16.62
C ILE A 42 13.59 -1.05 -15.82
N LYS A 43 13.54 -2.17 -15.09
CA LYS A 43 12.39 -2.54 -14.28
C LYS A 43 12.28 -1.67 -13.02
N LEU A 44 13.42 -1.29 -12.43
CA LEU A 44 13.45 -0.34 -11.33
C LEU A 44 12.87 1.02 -11.76
N ASN A 45 13.30 1.55 -12.90
CA ASN A 45 12.80 2.81 -13.45
C ASN A 45 11.28 2.76 -13.71
N ASN A 46 10.77 1.63 -14.21
CA ASN A 46 9.33 1.44 -14.38
C ASN A 46 8.58 1.41 -13.04
N ALA A 47 9.16 0.78 -12.01
CA ALA A 47 8.59 0.77 -10.67
C ALA A 47 8.57 2.17 -10.04
N ILE A 48 9.61 2.99 -10.26
CA ILE A 48 9.68 4.39 -9.82
C ILE A 48 8.58 5.22 -10.47
N LYS A 49 8.41 5.13 -11.80
CA LYS A 49 7.31 5.82 -12.51
C LYS A 49 5.92 5.44 -11.97
N GLN A 50 5.72 4.16 -11.65
CA GLN A 50 4.48 3.70 -11.03
C GLN A 50 4.31 4.23 -9.60
N LEU A 51 5.39 4.36 -8.84
CA LEU A 51 5.38 4.91 -7.50
C LEU A 51 4.94 6.38 -7.51
N GLU A 52 5.52 7.19 -8.40
CA GLU A 52 5.20 8.62 -8.56
C GLU A 52 3.74 8.83 -8.94
N SER A 53 3.18 7.98 -9.80
CA SER A 53 1.78 8.07 -10.19
C SER A 53 0.82 7.66 -9.08
N LEU A 54 1.13 6.60 -8.33
CA LEU A 54 0.21 6.01 -7.37
C LEU A 54 0.26 6.67 -5.98
N ARG A 55 1.38 7.30 -5.60
CA ARG A 55 1.62 7.90 -4.27
C ARG A 55 1.01 7.06 -3.13
N PRO A 56 1.50 5.82 -2.92
CA PRO A 56 0.82 4.83 -2.09
C PRO A 56 0.95 5.08 -0.57
N ILE A 57 1.87 5.95 -0.15
CA ILE A 57 2.11 6.28 1.25
C ILE A 57 2.01 7.79 1.41
N GLU A 58 1.31 8.20 2.46
CA GLU A 58 1.14 9.58 2.88
C GLU A 58 1.58 9.68 4.34
N VAL A 59 2.32 10.73 4.68
CA VAL A 59 2.79 11.00 6.04
C VAL A 59 1.99 12.17 6.56
N GLY A 60 1.15 11.92 7.57
CA GLY A 60 0.33 12.93 8.22
C GLY A 60 0.85 13.26 9.63
N GLU A 61 0.59 14.48 10.09
CA GLU A 61 1.01 14.95 11.43
C GLU A 61 0.24 14.28 12.57
N ARG A 62 -0.98 13.80 12.29
CA ARG A 62 -1.88 13.19 13.28
C ARG A 62 -2.18 11.74 12.92
N VAL A 63 -1.70 10.83 13.77
CA VAL A 63 -1.94 9.39 13.63
C VAL A 63 -3.45 9.13 13.68
N GLY A 64 -4.03 8.68 12.56
CA GLY A 64 -5.39 8.15 12.51
C GLY A 64 -6.44 8.99 11.77
N GLU A 65 -6.21 10.27 11.50
CA GLU A 65 -7.23 11.12 10.85
C GLU A 65 -7.42 10.79 9.36
N ASP A 66 -6.32 10.50 8.64
CA ASP A 66 -6.41 10.10 7.23
C ASP A 66 -6.79 8.62 7.04
N MET A 67 -6.63 7.79 8.07
CA MET A 67 -7.15 6.42 8.07
C MET A 67 -8.68 6.39 8.19
N LEU A 68 -9.28 7.36 8.90
CA LEU A 68 -10.72 7.53 9.05
C LEU A 68 -11.40 7.93 7.73
N LYS A 69 -10.75 8.79 6.91
CA LYS A 69 -11.31 9.26 5.63
C LYS A 69 -11.55 8.14 4.61
N LYS A 70 -10.72 7.10 4.61
CA LYS A 70 -10.83 5.96 3.67
C LYS A 70 -11.80 4.87 4.14
N ARG A 71 -12.17 4.85 5.42
CA ARG A 71 -12.97 3.77 6.04
C ARG A 71 -14.48 4.02 6.01
N ILE A 72 -14.94 5.23 5.70
CA ILE A 72 -16.37 5.48 5.47
C ILE A 72 -16.67 5.32 3.98
N GLY A 73 -16.50 4.08 3.47
CA GLY A 73 -17.43 3.60 2.45
C GLY A 73 -18.80 3.52 3.10
N LYS A 74 -19.86 4.02 2.44
CA LYS A 74 -21.25 4.02 2.96
C LYS A 74 -21.51 2.74 3.76
N PRO A 75 -22.09 2.79 4.98
CA PRO A 75 -22.62 1.59 5.58
C PRO A 75 -23.69 1.05 4.65
N THR A 76 -23.37 0.02 3.87
CA THR A 76 -24.37 -0.77 3.15
C THR A 76 -25.23 -1.37 4.25
N ALA A 77 -26.46 -0.87 4.38
CA ALA A 77 -27.41 -1.38 5.37
C ALA A 77 -27.44 -2.91 5.28
N PRO A 78 -27.32 -3.66 6.39
CA PRO A 78 -27.44 -5.11 6.35
C PRO A 78 -28.83 -5.43 5.78
N SER A 79 -28.84 -6.08 4.62
CA SER A 79 -30.08 -6.49 3.97
C SER A 79 -30.70 -7.64 4.75
N ARG A 80 -31.78 -7.30 5.47
CA ARG A 80 -32.80 -8.14 6.11
C ARG A 80 -32.31 -9.23 7.07
N GLU A 81 -32.80 -9.11 8.29
CA GLU A 81 -32.78 -10.11 9.36
C GLU A 81 -33.16 -11.49 8.78
N PHE A 82 -32.21 -12.42 8.85
CA PHE A 82 -32.50 -13.83 8.63
C PHE A 82 -33.31 -14.29 9.85
N ILE A 83 -34.63 -14.21 9.76
CA ILE A 83 -35.53 -14.87 10.70
C ILE A 83 -35.43 -16.36 10.37
N LEU A 84 -34.78 -17.14 11.23
CA LEU A 84 -34.99 -18.58 11.23
C LEU A 84 -36.38 -18.83 11.82
N GLU A 85 -37.37 -19.02 10.95
CA GLU A 85 -38.58 -19.71 11.36
C GLU A 85 -38.21 -21.14 11.75
N ARG A 86 -38.80 -21.58 12.86
CA ARG A 86 -38.53 -22.87 13.52
C ARG A 86 -39.43 -23.96 12.97
#